data_AF-A0A8S3RZ60-F1
#
_entry.id   AF-A0A8S3RZ60-F1
#
_cell.length_a   1.000
_cell.length_b   1.000
_cell.length_c   1.000
_cell.angle_alpha   90.00
_cell.angle_beta   90.00
_cell.angle_gamma   90.00
#
_symmetry.space_group_name_H-M   'P 1'
#
loop_
_entity.id
_entity.type
_entity.pdbx_description
1 polymer ?
#
loop_
_entity_poly.entity_id
_entity_poly.type
_entity_poly.pdbx_seq_one_letter_code
_entity_poly.pdbx_strand_id
1 'polypeptide(L)'
;MCHNNEIGDLMEGQVLDHPTRPCQRYICQNDTLITVNSGCVFNGTCYRIDSEWQSGCQTYKCDVKFQNNTVWYTSEVKVPRCEHGDKCFEKGQEWVEKCGTYTCKVVNNNGTYICEPIRIRQECTDINGNCHGSGDTFPYNCTGIPCDCTCATDANPVRYRCQVPNVK
;
A
#
# COMPACT_ATOMS: atom_id res chain seq x y z
N MET A 1 34.43 30.20 -15.14
CA MET A 1 34.04 28.95 -15.79
C MET A 1 34.06 27.85 -14.75
N CYS A 2 32.95 27.13 -14.59
CA CYS A 2 32.88 26.02 -13.64
C CYS A 2 33.26 24.73 -14.35
N HIS A 3 34.23 24.00 -13.81
CA HIS A 3 34.64 22.70 -14.32
C HIS A 3 34.08 21.59 -13.45
N ASN A 4 33.44 20.58 -14.06
CA ASN A 4 33.00 19.37 -13.37
C ASN A 4 33.27 18.14 -14.24
N ASN A 5 33.95 17.13 -13.69
CA ASN A 5 34.35 15.93 -14.42
C ASN A 5 33.18 15.07 -14.93
N GLU A 6 32.00 15.18 -14.33
CA GLU A 6 30.81 14.40 -14.69
C GLU A 6 29.89 15.16 -15.66
N ILE A 7 29.99 16.49 -15.69
CA ILE A 7 28.99 17.38 -16.29
C ILE A 7 29.59 18.27 -17.40
N GLY A 8 30.92 18.43 -17.43
CA GLY A 8 31.64 19.28 -18.37
C GLY A 8 31.79 20.73 -17.89
N ASP A 9 32.21 21.60 -18.81
CA ASP A 9 32.42 23.03 -18.55
C ASP A 9 31.12 23.83 -18.67
N LEU A 10 30.88 24.69 -17.69
CA LEU A 10 29.72 25.58 -17.63
C LEU A 10 30.15 27.04 -17.61
N MET A 11 29.48 27.86 -18.42
CA MET A 11 29.63 29.31 -18.37
C MET A 11 28.86 29.90 -17.18
N GLU A 12 29.28 31.07 -16.71
CA GLU A 12 28.60 31.79 -15.63
C GLU A 12 27.10 31.98 -15.95
N GLY A 13 26.24 31.64 -14.99
CA GLY A 13 24.79 31.69 -15.12
C GLY A 13 24.15 30.55 -15.90
N GLN A 14 24.92 29.66 -16.53
CA GLN A 14 24.39 28.52 -17.27
C GLN A 14 23.82 27.47 -16.32
N VAL A 15 22.58 27.05 -16.59
CA VAL A 15 21.92 25.95 -15.86
C VAL A 15 22.03 24.66 -16.67
N LEU A 16 22.36 23.56 -16.01
CA LEU A 16 22.43 22.25 -16.65
C LEU A 16 21.79 21.16 -15.77
N ASP A 17 21.16 20.21 -16.43
CA ASP A 17 20.61 19.01 -15.83
C ASP A 17 21.69 17.93 -15.72
N HIS A 18 21.71 17.18 -14.62
CA HIS A 18 22.67 16.11 -14.45
C HIS A 18 22.38 14.96 -15.45
N PRO A 19 23.39 14.46 -16.19
CA PRO A 19 23.17 13.52 -17.28
C PRO A 19 22.54 12.19 -16.85
N THR A 20 22.88 11.71 -15.64
CA THR A 20 22.35 10.46 -15.07
C THR A 20 21.34 10.66 -13.94
N ARG A 21 20.99 11.90 -13.58
CA ARG A 21 20.15 12.22 -12.41
C ARG A 21 19.15 13.32 -12.76
N PRO A 22 18.00 12.99 -13.38
CA PRO A 22 17.14 13.97 -14.04
C PRO A 22 16.47 14.99 -13.10
N CYS A 23 16.51 14.76 -11.78
CA CYS A 23 16.02 15.70 -10.77
C CYS A 23 17.12 16.54 -10.10
N GLN A 24 18.33 16.55 -10.66
CA GLN A 24 19.42 17.39 -10.22
C GLN A 24 19.76 18.43 -11.27
N ARG A 25 19.80 19.70 -10.85
CA ARG A 25 20.17 20.83 -11.70
C ARG A 25 21.24 21.67 -11.03
N TYR A 26 22.16 22.15 -11.82
CA TYR A 26 23.28 22.97 -11.37
C TYR A 26 23.33 24.28 -12.11
N ILE A 27 23.85 25.32 -11.46
CA ILE A 27 24.20 26.60 -12.07
C ILE A 27 25.66 26.89 -11.77
N CYS A 28 26.37 27.43 -12.74
CA CYS A 28 27.69 27.99 -12.49
C CYS A 28 27.54 29.42 -11.96
N GLN A 29 28.02 29.69 -10.75
CA GLN A 29 28.01 31.02 -10.17
C GLN A 29 29.33 31.30 -9.44
N ASN A 30 30.00 32.39 -9.80
CA ASN A 30 31.32 32.78 -9.27
C ASN A 30 32.33 31.64 -9.34
N ASP A 31 32.46 31.01 -10.51
CA ASP A 31 33.35 29.86 -10.76
C ASP A 31 33.06 28.62 -9.88
N THR A 32 31.91 28.59 -9.20
CA THR A 32 31.46 27.48 -8.36
C THR A 32 30.19 26.85 -8.91
N LEU A 33 30.16 25.51 -8.97
CA LEU A 33 28.95 24.78 -9.32
C LEU A 33 28.00 24.76 -8.11
N ILE A 34 26.86 25.42 -8.23
CA ILE A 34 25.83 25.46 -7.18
C ILE A 34 24.66 24.58 -7.59
N THR A 35 24.21 23.72 -6.70
CA THR A 35 22.99 22.93 -6.89
C THR A 35 21.77 23.85 -6.82
N VAL A 36 21.07 24.01 -7.94
CA VAL A 36 19.84 24.80 -8.05
C VAL A 36 18.63 23.99 -7.60
N ASN A 37 18.63 22.70 -7.94
CA ASN A 37 17.54 21.80 -7.64
C ASN A 37 18.09 20.40 -7.37
N SER A 38 17.54 19.75 -6.35
CA SER A 38 17.77 18.35 -6.05
C SER A 38 16.46 17.71 -5.62
N GLY A 39 16.27 16.46 -6.03
CA GLY A 39 15.02 15.76 -5.77
C GLY A 39 15.08 14.28 -6.11
N CYS A 40 13.99 13.60 -5.81
CA CYS A 40 13.80 12.19 -6.08
C CYS A 40 13.03 12.02 -7.38
N VAL A 41 13.42 11.01 -8.16
CA VAL A 41 12.68 10.59 -9.36
C VAL A 41 11.66 9.55 -8.93
N PHE A 42 10.38 9.77 -9.23
CA PHE A 42 9.33 8.76 -9.05
C PHE A 42 8.40 8.76 -10.26
N ASN A 43 8.29 7.62 -10.95
CA ASN A 43 7.54 7.48 -12.21
C ASN A 43 7.84 8.59 -13.23
N GLY A 44 9.12 8.93 -13.40
CA GLY A 44 9.59 9.97 -14.32
C GLY A 44 9.32 11.42 -13.88
N THR A 45 8.69 11.63 -12.71
CA THR A 45 8.42 12.96 -12.16
C THR A 45 9.43 13.29 -11.05
N CYS A 46 9.83 14.56 -10.98
CA CYS A 46 10.74 15.06 -9.96
C CYS A 46 10.01 15.63 -8.75
N TYR A 47 10.34 15.09 -7.58
CA TYR A 47 9.81 15.53 -6.30
C TYR A 47 10.91 16.21 -5.50
N ARG A 48 10.58 17.34 -4.86
CA ARG A 48 11.53 18.09 -4.03
C ARG A 48 11.93 17.26 -2.81
N ILE A 49 13.14 17.47 -2.31
CA ILE A 49 13.56 16.91 -1.02
C ILE A 49 12.53 17.24 0.06
N ASP A 50 12.25 16.28 0.93
CA ASP A 50 11.23 16.33 1.99
C ASP A 50 9.78 16.49 1.52
N SER A 51 9.52 16.58 0.22
CA SER A 51 8.15 16.55 -0.27
C SER A 51 7.53 15.18 -0.08
N GLU A 52 6.22 15.20 0.16
CA GLU A 52 5.39 14.02 0.30
C GLU A 52 4.30 14.04 -0.75
N TRP A 53 4.04 12.89 -1.34
CA TRP A 53 3.00 12.75 -2.35
C TRP A 53 2.31 11.40 -2.22
N GLN A 54 1.12 11.33 -2.78
CA GLN A 54 0.34 10.11 -2.84
C GLN A 54 0.43 9.51 -4.25
N SER A 55 0.66 8.20 -4.32
CA SER A 55 0.53 7.43 -5.56
C SER A 55 -0.17 6.12 -5.25
N GLY A 56 -1.36 5.93 -5.81
CA GLY A 56 -2.29 4.89 -5.38
C GLY A 56 -2.65 5.06 -3.90
N CYS A 57 -2.63 3.96 -3.15
CA CYS A 57 -2.88 3.99 -1.72
C CYS A 57 -1.67 4.39 -0.86
N GLN A 58 -0.48 4.50 -1.42
CA GLN A 58 0.74 4.74 -0.66
C GLN A 58 1.09 6.23 -0.61
N THR A 59 1.58 6.68 0.54
CA THR A 59 2.25 7.98 0.66
C THR A 59 3.75 7.77 0.57
N TYR A 60 4.38 8.48 -0.34
CA TYR A 60 5.82 8.49 -0.53
C TYR A 60 6.41 9.78 0.04
N LYS A 61 7.69 9.72 0.40
CA LYS A 61 8.52 10.86 0.76
C LYS A 61 9.79 10.82 -0.06
N CYS A 62 10.24 11.99 -0.52
CA CYS A 62 11.57 12.11 -1.09
C CYS A 62 12.57 12.34 0.05
N ASP A 63 13.47 11.38 0.25
CA ASP A 63 14.48 11.40 1.31
C ASP A 63 15.90 11.45 0.73
N VAL A 64 16.83 11.91 1.56
CA VAL A 64 18.25 12.04 1.23
C VAL A 64 19.05 11.08 2.10
N LYS A 65 19.74 10.14 1.47
CA LYS A 65 20.61 9.18 2.13
C LYS A 65 22.07 9.51 1.88
N PHE A 66 22.87 9.42 2.94
CA PHE A 66 24.32 9.59 2.86
C PHE A 66 25.01 8.24 3.05
N GLN A 67 25.72 7.77 2.03
CA GLN A 67 26.42 6.49 2.08
C GLN A 67 27.77 6.62 1.38
N ASN A 68 28.85 6.19 2.04
CA ASN A 68 30.22 6.23 1.50
C ASN A 68 30.60 7.60 0.90
N ASN A 69 30.34 8.68 1.65
CA ASN A 69 30.59 10.06 1.22
C ASN A 69 29.82 10.49 -0.05
N THR A 70 28.79 9.73 -0.44
CA THR A 70 27.94 9.97 -1.60
C THR A 70 26.52 10.26 -1.14
N VAL A 71 25.91 11.29 -1.72
CA VAL A 71 24.51 11.66 -1.48
C VAL A 71 23.60 10.96 -2.49
N TRP A 72 22.57 10.29 -1.97
CA TRP A 72 21.55 9.58 -2.75
C TRP A 72 20.17 10.18 -2.46
N TYR A 73 19.35 10.30 -3.50
CA TYR A 73 17.98 10.80 -3.41
C TYR A 73 17.04 9.65 -3.69
N THR A 74 16.23 9.28 -2.72
CA THR A 74 15.37 8.09 -2.80
C THR A 74 13.93 8.44 -2.50
N SER A 75 13.01 7.99 -3.35
CA SER A 75 11.58 7.98 -3.04
C SER A 75 11.27 6.76 -2.18
N GLU A 76 10.86 6.97 -0.93
CA GLU A 76 10.54 5.90 0.00
C GLU A 76 9.07 5.94 0.38
N VAL A 77 8.49 4.78 0.66
CA VAL A 77 7.12 4.72 1.20
C VAL A 77 7.16 5.20 2.65
N LYS A 78 6.51 6.33 2.91
CA LYS A 78 6.35 6.90 4.25
C LYS A 78 5.18 6.24 4.98
N VAL A 79 4.05 6.08 4.30
CA VAL A 79 2.83 5.48 4.87
C VAL A 79 2.37 4.33 3.98
N PRO A 80 2.69 3.08 4.34
CA PRO A 80 2.21 1.92 3.61
C PRO A 80 0.73 1.67 3.90
N ARG A 81 -0.05 1.41 2.84
CA ARG A 81 -1.48 1.08 2.90
C ARG A 81 -1.80 0.00 1.89
N CYS A 82 -2.77 -0.85 2.19
CA CYS A 82 -3.26 -1.87 1.26
C CYS A 82 -4.35 -1.28 0.38
N GLU A 83 -4.26 -1.56 -0.92
CA GLU A 83 -5.29 -1.25 -1.89
C GLU A 83 -6.23 -2.46 -2.03
N HIS A 84 -7.53 -2.21 -1.97
CA HIS A 84 -8.56 -3.23 -2.20
C HIS A 84 -9.78 -2.61 -2.87
N GLY A 85 -9.98 -2.92 -4.14
CA GLY A 85 -10.90 -2.17 -5.00
C GLY A 85 -10.46 -0.71 -5.09
N ASP A 86 -11.40 0.22 -4.95
CA ASP A 86 -11.13 1.67 -4.98
C ASP A 86 -10.81 2.26 -3.58
N LYS A 87 -10.50 1.41 -2.59
CA LYS A 87 -10.31 1.82 -1.20
C LYS A 87 -8.89 1.53 -0.71
N CYS A 88 -8.43 2.39 0.18
CA CYS A 88 -7.14 2.28 0.85
C CYS A 88 -7.33 1.98 2.33
N PHE A 89 -6.61 0.98 2.83
CA PHE A 89 -6.69 0.53 4.22
C PHE A 89 -5.35 0.70 4.91
N GLU A 90 -5.37 1.24 6.11
CA GLU A 90 -4.18 1.39 6.95
C GLU A 90 -3.71 0.05 7.49
N LYS A 91 -2.43 -0.04 7.88
CA LYS A 91 -1.88 -1.25 8.48
C LYS A 91 -2.74 -1.72 9.66
N GLY A 92 -3.22 -2.96 9.60
CA GLY A 92 -4.06 -3.55 10.63
C GLY A 92 -5.53 -3.11 10.60
N GLN A 93 -5.91 -2.15 9.74
CA GLN A 93 -7.31 -1.76 9.59
C GLN A 93 -8.13 -2.95 9.12
N GLU A 94 -9.22 -3.22 9.83
CA GLU A 94 -10.17 -4.27 9.49
C GLU A 94 -11.32 -3.73 8.63
N TRP A 95 -11.83 -4.56 7.72
CA TRP A 95 -13.06 -4.28 7.00
C TRP A 95 -13.81 -5.57 6.66
N VAL A 96 -15.11 -5.43 6.41
CA VAL A 96 -15.99 -6.54 6.04
C VAL A 96 -16.36 -6.44 4.57
N GLU A 97 -16.20 -7.54 3.85
CA GLU A 97 -16.67 -7.70 2.48
C GLU A 97 -17.12 -9.14 2.24
N LYS A 98 -18.32 -9.33 1.66
CA LYS A 98 -18.86 -10.65 1.28
C LYS A 98 -18.77 -11.68 2.42
N CYS A 99 -19.26 -11.31 3.61
CA CYS A 99 -19.19 -12.13 4.83
C CYS A 99 -17.78 -12.66 5.13
N GLY A 100 -16.76 -11.86 4.84
CA GLY A 100 -15.40 -12.07 5.29
C GLY A 100 -14.90 -10.80 5.96
N THR A 101 -14.22 -10.96 7.10
CA THR A 101 -13.45 -9.87 7.68
C THR A 101 -12.02 -9.99 7.19
N TYR A 102 -11.49 -8.89 6.69
CA TYR A 102 -10.12 -8.74 6.22
C TYR A 102 -9.37 -7.75 7.08
N THR A 103 -8.05 -7.83 7.06
CA THR A 103 -7.17 -6.79 7.58
C THR A 103 -6.05 -6.51 6.59
N CYS A 104 -5.51 -5.29 6.63
CA CYS A 104 -4.38 -4.91 5.79
C CYS A 104 -3.08 -5.36 6.46
N LYS A 105 -2.43 -6.37 5.88
CA LYS A 105 -1.12 -6.83 6.31
C LYS A 105 -0.04 -6.06 5.56
N VAL A 106 0.85 -5.42 6.31
CA VAL A 106 2.01 -4.71 5.78
C VAL A 106 3.28 -5.42 6.24
N VAL A 107 4.08 -5.91 5.30
CA VAL A 107 5.38 -6.55 5.52
C VAL A 107 6.47 -5.67 4.92
N ASN A 108 7.51 -5.34 5.69
CA ASN A 108 8.71 -4.69 5.17
C ASN A 108 9.76 -5.75 4.83
N ASN A 109 10.17 -5.82 3.58
CA ASN A 109 11.24 -6.67 3.10
C ASN A 109 12.40 -5.80 2.60
N ASN A 110 13.38 -5.56 3.47
CA ASN A 110 14.57 -4.75 3.18
C ASN A 110 14.27 -3.38 2.57
N GLY A 111 13.30 -2.65 3.13
CA GLY A 111 12.90 -1.32 2.67
C GLY A 111 11.80 -1.31 1.61
N THR A 112 11.41 -2.47 1.07
CA THR A 112 10.23 -2.59 0.21
C THR A 112 9.02 -3.00 1.04
N TYR A 113 7.93 -2.24 0.97
CA TYR A 113 6.69 -2.59 1.66
C TYR A 113 5.76 -3.41 0.75
N ILE A 114 5.42 -4.61 1.20
CA ILE A 114 4.40 -5.47 0.61
C ILE A 114 3.12 -5.26 1.42
N CYS A 115 2.06 -4.80 0.76
CA CYS A 115 0.77 -4.51 1.38
C CYS A 115 -0.28 -5.41 0.73
N GLU A 116 -0.91 -6.29 1.51
CA GLU A 116 -1.92 -7.21 1.01
C GLU A 116 -3.13 -7.30 1.96
N PRO A 117 -4.36 -7.32 1.42
CA PRO A 117 -5.53 -7.77 2.15
C PRO A 117 -5.40 -9.23 2.57
N ILE A 118 -5.52 -9.52 3.86
CA ILE A 118 -5.61 -10.89 4.36
C ILE A 118 -6.98 -11.12 4.98
N ARG A 119 -7.62 -12.24 4.66
CA ARG A 119 -8.87 -12.63 5.32
C ARG A 119 -8.53 -13.21 6.69
N ILE A 120 -9.07 -12.63 7.76
CA ILE A 120 -8.85 -13.08 9.14
C ILE A 120 -10.05 -13.80 9.74
N ARG A 121 -11.26 -13.52 9.24
CA ARG A 121 -12.47 -14.24 9.62
C ARG A 121 -13.31 -14.51 8.39
N GLN A 122 -13.88 -15.70 8.36
CA GLN A 122 -14.86 -16.11 7.37
C GLN A 122 -16.18 -16.32 8.10
N GLU A 123 -17.25 -15.79 7.53
CA GLU A 123 -18.63 -15.95 8.00
C GLU A 123 -19.44 -16.66 6.92
N CYS A 124 -20.57 -17.22 7.31
CA CYS A 124 -21.49 -17.86 6.40
C CYS A 124 -22.56 -16.85 5.91
N THR A 125 -22.82 -16.75 4.60
CA THR A 125 -23.91 -15.94 4.02
C THR A 125 -25.22 -16.71 3.83
N ASP A 126 -26.28 -16.39 4.56
CA ASP A 126 -27.58 -17.05 4.41
C ASP A 126 -28.30 -16.67 3.10
N ILE A 127 -29.46 -17.27 2.83
CA ILE A 127 -30.24 -16.99 1.60
C ILE A 127 -30.73 -15.55 1.50
N ASN A 128 -30.85 -14.86 2.64
CA ASN A 128 -31.27 -13.46 2.72
C ASN A 128 -30.07 -12.51 2.61
N GLY A 129 -28.84 -13.04 2.53
CA GLY A 129 -27.62 -12.26 2.46
C GLY A 129 -27.02 -11.87 3.81
N ASN A 130 -27.56 -12.36 4.94
CA ASN A 130 -26.99 -12.05 6.26
C ASN A 130 -25.74 -12.88 6.53
N CYS A 131 -24.78 -12.30 7.23
CA CYS A 131 -23.55 -12.97 7.63
C CYS A 131 -23.70 -13.54 9.04
N HIS A 132 -23.27 -14.79 9.22
CA HIS A 132 -23.29 -15.53 10.47
C HIS A 132 -21.88 -15.97 10.85
N GLY A 133 -21.49 -15.74 12.10
CA GLY A 133 -20.23 -16.19 12.66
C GLY A 133 -20.17 -17.70 12.85
N SER A 134 -18.96 -18.23 13.03
CA SER A 134 -18.77 -19.66 13.29
C SER A 134 -19.52 -20.10 14.55
N GLY A 135 -20.38 -21.10 14.42
CA GLY A 135 -21.20 -21.63 15.50
C GLY A 135 -22.54 -20.94 15.70
N ASP A 136 -22.80 -19.82 15.00
CA ASP A 136 -24.09 -19.15 15.06
C ASP A 136 -25.19 -20.07 14.53
N THR A 137 -26.29 -20.14 15.27
CA THR A 137 -27.50 -20.89 14.90
C THR A 137 -28.60 -19.93 14.49
N PHE A 138 -29.26 -20.21 13.37
CA PHE A 138 -30.38 -19.41 12.89
C PHE A 138 -31.49 -20.32 12.32
N PRO A 139 -32.76 -19.92 12.47
CA PRO A 139 -33.88 -20.67 11.93
C PRO A 139 -33.91 -20.59 10.40
N TYR A 140 -34.22 -21.69 9.76
CA TYR A 140 -34.33 -21.81 8.31
C TYR A 140 -35.49 -22.75 7.92
N ASN A 141 -35.92 -22.70 6.66
CA ASN A 141 -36.95 -23.59 6.14
C ASN A 141 -36.33 -24.66 5.22
N CYS A 142 -36.08 -25.83 5.79
CA CYS A 142 -35.56 -26.99 5.08
C CYS A 142 -36.69 -27.69 4.33
N THR A 143 -36.94 -27.30 3.08
CA THR A 143 -37.92 -27.97 2.19
C THR A 143 -39.34 -28.01 2.76
N GLY A 144 -39.77 -26.92 3.40
CA GLY A 144 -41.09 -26.79 4.03
C GLY A 144 -41.13 -27.14 5.53
N ILE A 145 -40.01 -27.57 6.11
CA ILE A 145 -39.90 -27.94 7.53
C ILE A 145 -38.98 -26.93 8.24
N PRO A 146 -39.42 -26.33 9.37
CA PRO A 146 -38.55 -25.51 10.21
C PRO A 146 -37.33 -26.31 10.69
N CYS A 147 -36.14 -25.77 10.46
CA CYS A 147 -34.87 -26.35 10.88
C CYS A 147 -33.95 -25.28 11.49
N ASP A 148 -33.05 -25.70 12.37
CA ASP A 148 -32.00 -24.82 12.89
C ASP A 148 -30.71 -25.10 12.12
N CYS A 149 -30.16 -24.07 11.50
CA CYS A 149 -28.91 -24.13 10.76
C CYS A 149 -27.78 -23.53 11.59
N THR A 150 -26.66 -24.25 11.70
CA THR A 150 -25.43 -23.77 12.32
C THR A 150 -24.41 -23.43 11.23
N CYS A 151 -23.78 -22.26 11.33
CA CYS A 151 -22.65 -21.87 10.49
C CYS A 151 -21.38 -22.63 10.89
N ALA A 152 -20.73 -23.31 9.94
CA ALA A 152 -19.48 -24.05 10.13
C ALA A 152 -18.39 -23.52 9.19
N THR A 153 -17.46 -22.74 9.74
CA THR A 153 -16.39 -22.06 8.99
C THR A 153 -15.06 -22.83 9.01
N ASP A 154 -15.03 -23.98 9.68
CA ASP A 154 -13.89 -24.93 9.73
C ASP A 154 -13.74 -25.74 8.43
N ALA A 155 -14.79 -25.78 7.59
CA ALA A 155 -14.75 -26.36 6.26
C ALA A 155 -14.40 -25.31 5.19
N ASN A 156 -13.56 -25.69 4.21
CA ASN A 156 -13.36 -24.94 2.97
C ASN A 156 -13.89 -25.77 1.77
N PRO A 157 -15.00 -25.36 1.11
CA PRO A 157 -15.77 -24.13 1.32
C PRO A 157 -16.58 -24.15 2.62
N VAL A 158 -16.96 -22.96 3.10
CA VAL A 158 -17.84 -22.75 4.25
C VAL A 158 -19.13 -23.57 4.09
N ARG A 159 -19.60 -24.19 5.18
CA ARG A 159 -20.80 -25.04 5.14
C ARG A 159 -21.80 -24.66 6.22
N TYR A 160 -23.06 -24.98 5.94
CA TYR A 160 -24.12 -25.01 6.94
C TYR A 160 -24.38 -26.44 7.38
N ARG A 161 -24.70 -26.63 8.65
CA ARG A 161 -25.27 -27.87 9.16
C ARG A 161 -26.66 -27.56 9.67
N CYS A 162 -27.69 -28.05 8.98
CA CYS A 162 -29.08 -27.83 9.38
C CYS A 162 -29.67 -29.12 9.97
N GLN A 163 -30.37 -28.98 11.09
CA GLN A 163 -31.01 -30.09 11.78
C GLN A 163 -32.47 -29.71 12.10
N VAL A 164 -33.38 -30.65 11.91
CA VAL A 164 -34.77 -30.47 12.34
C VAL A 164 -34.78 -30.55 13.88
N PRO A 165 -35.41 -29.59 14.60
CA PRO A 165 -35.48 -29.63 16.04
C PRO A 165 -36.10 -30.96 16.50
N ASN A 166 -35.46 -31.64 17.44
CA ASN A 166 -36.09 -32.79 18.10
C ASN A 166 -37.27 -32.27 18.93
N VAL A 167 -38.47 -32.36 18.37
CA VAL A 167 -39.71 -32.08 19.09
C VAL A 167 -39.84 -33.16 20.17
N LYS A 168 -39.66 -32.77 21.43
CA LYS A 168 -39.90 -33.63 22.59
C LYS A 168 -41.39 -33.69 22.93
#